data_AF-A0A0E3LPS4-F1
#
_entry.id   AF-A0A0E3LPS4-F1
#
_cell.length_a   1.000
_cell.length_b   1.000
_cell.length_c   1.000
_cell.angle_alpha   90.00
_cell.angle_beta   90.00
_cell.angle_gamma   90.00
#
_symmetry.space_group_name_H-M   'P 1'
#
loop_
_entity.id
_entity.type
_entity.pdbx_description
1 polymer ?
#
loop_
_entity_poly.entity_id
_entity_poly.type
_entity_poly.pdbx_seq_one_letter_code
_entity_poly.pdbx_strand_id
1 'polypeptide(L)' 'MTVILQRCGIERTFETIMSVYESQALDPHVNRERFRQEWFE' A
#
# COMPACT_ATOMS: atom_id res chain seq x y z
N MET A 1 -2.36 1.30 -5.14
CA MET A 1 -1.12 0.53 -4.88
C MET A 1 -0.70 -0.45 -5.98
N THR A 2 -1.64 -1.03 -6.73
CA THR A 2 -1.37 -2.02 -7.79
C THR A 2 -0.31 -1.58 -8.81
N VAL A 3 -0.33 -0.30 -9.19
CA VAL A 3 0.58 0.27 -10.20
C VAL A 3 2.05 0.30 -9.74
N ILE A 4 2.32 0.59 -8.47
CA ILE A 4 3.70 0.65 -7.95
C ILE A 4 4.30 -0.75 -7.90
N LEU A 5 3.55 -1.72 -7.36
CA LEU A 5 4.01 -3.12 -7.29
C LEU A 5 4.29 -3.68 -8.69
N GLN A 6 3.39 -3.41 -9.64
CA GLN A 6 3.56 -3.82 -11.04
C GLN A 6 4.78 -3.17 -11.70
N ARG A 7 5.04 -1.87 -11.47
CA ARG A 7 6.23 -1.18 -11.99
C ARG A 7 7.52 -1.72 -11.39
N CYS A 8 7.50 -2.14 -10.13
CA CYS A 8 8.66 -2.73 -9.47
C CYS A 8 8.86 -4.22 -9.81
N GLY A 9 7.96 -4.83 -10.59
CA GLY A 9 8.00 -6.27 -10.87
C GLY A 9 7.76 -7.14 -9.64
N ILE A 10 7.16 -6.56 -8.58
CA ILE A 10 6.93 -7.26 -7.33
C ILE A 10 5.60 -7.97 -7.40
N GLU A 11 5.61 -9.26 -7.09
CA GLU A 11 4.40 -10.06 -7.03
C GLU A 11 3.46 -9.57 -5.92
N ARG A 12 2.17 -9.52 -6.24
CA ARG A 12 1.15 -9.03 -5.32
C ARG A 12 0.76 -10.12 -4.32
N THR A 13 1.62 -10.34 -3.33
CA THR A 13 1.34 -11.23 -2.18
C THR A 13 0.78 -10.45 -1.00
N PHE A 14 0.15 -11.14 -0.05
CA PHE A 14 -0.34 -10.54 1.20
C PHE A 14 0.78 -9.83 1.98
N GLU A 15 1.96 -10.44 2.06
CA GLU A 15 3.14 -9.86 2.73
C GLU A 15 3.60 -8.57 2.07
N THR A 16 3.71 -8.56 0.74
CA THR A 16 4.12 -7.36 -0.01
C THR A 16 3.11 -6.22 0.17
N ILE A 17 1.83 -6.56 0.12
CA ILE A 17 0.72 -5.66 0.37
C ILE A 17 0.84 -5.07 1.79
N MET A 18 1.00 -5.91 2.81
CA MET A 18 1.08 -5.47 4.20
C MET A 18 2.31 -4.61 4.47
N SER A 19 3.47 -4.96 3.91
CA SER A 19 4.70 -4.21 4.08
C SER A 19 4.60 -2.77 3.54
N VAL A 20 3.95 -2.59 2.39
CA VAL A 20 3.71 -1.25 1.84
C VAL A 20 2.67 -0.50 2.67
N TYR A 21 1.64 -1.18 3.20
CA TYR A 21 0.66 -0.57 4.10
C TYR A 21 1.35 0.02 5.33
N GLU A 22 2.13 -0.81 6.02
CA GLU A 22 2.85 -0.42 7.23
C GLU A 22 3.80 0.73 6.95
N SER A 23 4.56 0.66 5.85
CA SER A 23 5.50 1.71 5.47
C SER A 23 4.80 3.04 5.19
N GLN A 24 3.67 3.04 4.48
CA GLN A 24 2.93 4.27 4.15
C GLN A 24 2.10 4.78 5.34
N ALA A 25 1.64 3.90 6.22
CA ALA A 25 0.97 4.29 7.44
C ALA A 25 1.90 5.04 8.42
N LEU A 26 3.22 4.90 8.28
CA LEU A 26 4.20 5.65 9.06
C LEU A 26 4.47 7.06 8.53
N ASP A 27 4.03 7.38 7.31
CA ASP A 27 4.19 8.71 6.73
C ASP A 27 3.16 9.69 7.34
N PRO A 28 3.59 10.75 8.04
CA PRO A 28 2.68 11.73 8.65
C PRO A 28 1.88 12.56 7.63
N HIS A 29 2.28 12.55 6.35
CA HIS A 29 1.56 13.20 5.26
C HIS A 29 0.53 12.29 4.59
N VAL A 30 0.54 10.99 4.89
CA VAL A 30 -0.45 10.05 4.38
C VAL A 30 -1.71 10.11 5.24
N ASN A 31 -2.85 10.40 4.62
CA ASN A 31 -4.15 10.26 5.27
C ASN A 31 -4.48 8.76 5.42
N ARG A 32 -4.26 8.23 6.62
CA ARG A 32 -4.47 6.81 6.96
C ARG A 32 -5.90 6.32 6.70
N GLU A 33 -6.92 7.14 6.95
CA GLU A 33 -8.32 6.75 6.74
C GLU A 33 -8.63 6.59 5.25
N ARG A 34 -8.28 7.60 4.47
CA ARG A 34 -8.46 7.55 3.01
C ARG A 34 -7.66 6.40 2.40
N PHE A 35 -6.42 6.23 2.85
CA PHE A 35 -5.56 5.17 2.37
C PHE A 35 -6.09 3.76 2.67
N ARG A 36 -6.71 3.57 3.85
CA ARG A 36 -7.39 2.33 4.20
C ARG A 36 -8.62 2.10 3.32
N GLN A 37 -9.42 3.13 3.03
CA GLN A 37 -10.61 3.00 2.16
C GLN A 37 -10.23 2.60 0.73
N GLU A 38 -9.23 3.26 0.15
CA GLU A 38 -8.68 2.94 -1.19
C GLU A 38 -8.09 1.51 -1.28
N TRP A 39 -7.97 0.80 -0.17
CA TRP A 39 -7.49 -0.58 -0.11
C TRP A 39 -8.60 -1.63 -0.22
N PHE A 40 -9.81 -1.30 0.22
CA PHE A 40 -10.96 -2.22 0.26
C PHE A 40 -11.81 -2.16 -1.02
N GLU A 41 -11.65 -1.12 -1.85
CA GLU A 41 -12.21 -1.01 -3.21
C GLU A 41 -11.29 -1.61 -4.28
#